data_AF-A0A133NP05-F1
#
_entry.id   AF-A0A133NP05-F1
#
_cell.length_a   1.000
_cell.length_b   1.000
_cell.length_c   1.000
_cell.angle_alpha   90.00
_cell.angle_beta   90.00
_cell.angle_gamma   90.00
#
_symmetry.space_group_name_H-M   'P 1'
#
loop_
_entity.id
_entity.type
_entity.pdbx_description
1 polymer ?
#
loop_
_entity_poly.entity_id
_entity_poly.type
_entity_poly.pdbx_seq_one_letter_code
_entity_poly.pdbx_strand_id
1 'polypeptide(L)' 'MNKKDEKKLSGDVRRTKLTLSVTAEDKKRLKIIAAKREKSISAMLCELIEKNAEEAEE' A
#
# COMPACT_ATOMS: atom_id res chain seq x y z
N MET A 1 19.81 -9.26 -34.90
CA MET A 1 20.15 -8.06 -34.12
C MET A 1 19.08 -7.02 -34.49
N ASN A 2 18.12 -6.65 -33.65
CA ASN A 2 18.28 -5.95 -32.38
C ASN A 2 17.21 -6.33 -31.35
N LYS A 3 17.66 -6.23 -30.10
CA LYS A 3 17.02 -6.51 -28.82
C LYS A 3 16.45 -5.20 -28.26
N LYS A 4 15.45 -5.32 -27.36
CA LYS A 4 14.79 -4.28 -26.54
C LYS A 4 13.61 -3.63 -27.26
N ASP A 5 12.37 -3.63 -26.75
CA ASP A 5 11.91 -3.70 -25.37
C ASP A 5 10.66 -4.59 -25.28
N GLU A 6 10.83 -5.81 -24.74
CA GLU A 6 9.74 -6.47 -24.02
C GLU A 6 9.47 -5.64 -22.77
N LYS A 7 8.68 -4.58 -22.92
CA LYS A 7 8.03 -3.92 -21.79
C LYS A 7 7.04 -4.94 -21.25
N LYS A 8 7.51 -5.79 -20.34
CA LYS A 8 6.69 -6.71 -19.57
C LYS A 8 5.48 -5.92 -19.08
N LEU A 9 4.32 -6.29 -19.60
CA LEU A 9 3.02 -5.98 -19.05
C LEU A 9 2.99 -6.58 -17.64
N SER A 10 3.58 -5.90 -16.67
CA SER A 10 3.29 -6.18 -15.27
C SER A 10 1.88 -5.65 -15.06
N GLY A 11 0.92 -6.58 -15.04
CA GLY A 11 -0.51 -6.35 -15.17
C GLY A 11 -0.99 -5.09 -14.46
N ASP A 12 -1.88 -4.37 -15.14
CA ASP A 12 -2.65 -3.25 -14.65
C ASP A 12 -3.42 -3.65 -13.37
N VAL A 13 -2.74 -3.65 -12.23
CA VAL A 13 -3.40 -3.70 -10.93
C VAL A 13 -4.09 -2.35 -10.83
N ARG A 14 -5.39 -2.30 -11.17
CA ARG A 14 -6.23 -1.10 -11.04
C ARG A 14 -6.09 -0.54 -9.63
N ARG A 15 -5.21 0.46 -9.46
CA ARG A 15 -5.01 1.14 -8.19
C ARG A 15 -6.17 2.10 -7.99
N THR A 16 -7.04 1.80 -7.05
CA THR A 16 -8.08 2.73 -6.60
C THR A 16 -7.52 3.67 -5.53
N LYS A 17 -7.96 4.93 -5.54
CA LYS A 17 -7.55 5.92 -4.54
C LYS A 17 -8.53 5.87 -3.35
N LEU A 18 -8.04 5.46 -2.19
CA LEU A 18 -8.76 5.55 -0.93
C LEU A 18 -8.44 6.89 -0.24
N THR A 19 -9.47 7.60 0.21
CA THR A 19 -9.31 8.82 1.02
C THR A 19 -9.87 8.55 2.41
N LEU A 20 -9.05 8.72 3.44
CA LEU A 20 -9.41 8.50 4.84
C LEU A 20 -9.41 9.82 5.61
N SER A 21 -10.48 10.06 6.35
CA SER A 21 -10.54 11.15 7.33
C SER A 21 -9.91 10.67 8.63
N VAL A 22 -8.75 11.24 8.96
CA VAL A 22 -8.01 10.96 10.21
C VAL A 22 -7.76 12.26 10.95
N THR A 23 -7.56 12.18 12.26
CA THR A 23 -7.16 13.36 13.03
C THR A 23 -5.75 13.81 12.62
N ALA A 24 -5.43 15.09 12.87
CA ALA A 24 -4.09 15.61 12.59
C ALA A 24 -3.01 14.89 13.42
N GLU A 25 -3.35 14.40 14.61
CA GLU A 25 -2.46 13.64 15.46
C GLU A 25 -2.21 12.24 14.90
N ASP A 26 -3.26 11.53 14.48
CA ASP A 26 -3.13 10.20 13.87
C ASP A 26 -2.33 10.24 12.58
N LYS A 27 -2.49 11.29 11.77
CA LYS A 27 -1.66 11.51 10.59
C LYS A 27 -0.17 11.64 10.92
N LYS A 28 0.18 12.31 12.02
CA LYS A 28 1.58 12.43 12.48
C LYS A 28 2.10 11.08 12.94
N ARG A 29 1.32 10.36 13.74
CA ARG A 29 1.66 9.00 14.23
C ARG A 29 1.89 8.05 13.06
N LEU A 30 0.98 8.01 12.08
CA LEU A 30 1.10 7.20 10.87
C LEU A 30 2.36 7.49 10.07
N LYS A 31 2.71 8.78 9.90
CA LYS A 31 3.96 9.19 9.22
C LYS A 31 5.21 8.72 9.97
N ILE A 32 5.23 8.86 11.29
CA ILE A 32 6.36 8.43 12.11
C ILE A 32 6.54 6.91 12.02
N ILE A 33 5.44 6.15 12.09
CA ILE A 33 5.47 4.68 11.99
C ILE A 33 5.93 4.24 10.61
N ALA A 34 5.42 4.89 9.55
CA ALA A 34 5.82 4.63 8.16
C ALA A 34 7.34 4.84 7.97
N ALA A 35 7.87 5.96 8.49
CA ALA A 35 9.29 6.26 8.44
C ALA A 35 10.13 5.24 9.23
N LYS A 36 9.69 4.87 10.44
CA LYS A 36 10.38 3.85 11.27
C LYS A 36 10.42 2.47 10.64
N ARG A 37 9.41 2.12 9.84
CA ARG A 37 9.30 0.83 9.16
C ARG A 37 9.83 0.85 7.73
N GLU A 38 10.36 1.99 7.26
CA GLU A 38 10.81 2.20 5.88
C GLU A 38 9.75 1.79 4.84
N LYS A 39 8.48 1.95 5.19
CA LYS A 39 7.33 1.51 4.39
C LYS A 39 6.41 2.67 4.11
N SER A 40 5.78 2.67 2.94
CA SER A 40 4.73 3.64 2.63
C SER A 40 3.49 3.38 3.49
N ILE A 41 2.75 4.44 3.82
CA ILE A 41 1.48 4.33 4.55
C ILE A 41 0.52 3.39 3.79
N SER A 42 0.52 3.48 2.46
CA SER A 42 -0.27 2.60 1.59
C SER A 42 0.09 1.14 1.75
N ALA A 43 1.39 0.79 1.73
CA ALA A 43 1.84 -0.59 1.90
C ALA A 43 1.49 -1.12 3.29
N MET A 44 1.68 -0.32 4.34
CA MET A 44 1.29 -0.72 5.69
C MET A 44 -0.22 -0.95 5.84
N LEU A 45 -1.04 -0.13 5.18
CA LEU A 45 -2.50 -0.31 5.19
C LEU A 45 -2.90 -1.58 4.42
N CYS A 46 -2.28 -1.87 3.28
CA CYS A 46 -2.52 -3.13 2.56
C CYS A 46 -2.19 -4.34 3.43
N GLU A 47 -1.01 -4.37 4.07
CA GLU A 47 -0.63 -5.47 4.96
C GLU A 47 -1.60 -5.64 6.14
N LEU A 48 -2.15 -4.53 6.66
CA LEU A 48 -3.12 -4.57 7.74
C LEU A 48 -4.49 -5.10 7.26
N ILE A 49 -4.90 -4.73 6.05
CA ILE A 49 -6.13 -5.22 5.43
C ILE A 49 -6.01 -6.71 5.11
N GLU A 50 -4.89 -7.16 4.55
CA GLU A 50 -4.66 -8.59 4.24
C GLU A 50 -4.73 -9.45 5.51
N LYS A 51 -4.11 -9.00 6.61
CA LYS A 51 -4.20 -9.68 7.91
C LYS A 51 -5.63 -9.69 8.48
N ASN A 52 -6.31 -8.55 8.44
CA ASN A 52 -7.67 -8.46 8.96
C ASN A 52 -8.69 -9.20 8.08
N ALA A 53 -8.43 -9.36 6.77
CA ALA A 53 -9.28 -10.12 5.86
C ALA A 53 -9.21 -11.61 6.17
N GLU A 54 -8.00 -12.13 6.44
CA GLU A 54 -7.80 -13.51 6.90
C GLU A 54 -8.60 -13.79 8.18
N GLU A 55 -8.63 -12.85 9.13
CA GLU A 55 -9.41 -12.97 10.38
C GLU A 55 -10.93 -12.79 10.20
N ALA A 56 -11.40 -12.22 9.10
CA ALA A 56 -12.83 -11.96 8.85
C ALA A 56 -13.52 -13.05 8.01
N GLU A 57 -12.74 -13.94 7.40
CA GLU A 57 -13.23 -15.11 6.65
C GLU A 57 -13.30 -16.39 7.52
N GLU A 58 -12.86 -16.33 8.78
CA GLU A 58 -13.13 -17.32 9.85
C GLU A 58 -14.41 -17.00 10.66
#